data_AF-A0A7W8IPE8-F1
#
_entry.id   AF-A0A7W8IPE8-F1
#
_cell.length_a   1.000
_cell.length_b   1.000
_cell.length_c   1.000
_cell.angle_alpha   90.00
_cell.angle_beta   90.00
_cell.angle_gamma   90.00
#
_symmetry.space_group_name_H-M   'P 1'
#
loop_
_entity.id
_entity.type
_entity.pdbx_description
1 polymer ?
#
loop_
_entity_poly.entity_id
_entity_poly.type
_entity_poly.pdbx_seq_one_letter_code
_entity_poly.pdbx_strand_id
1 'polypeptide(L)'
;MEKGKISAVQMGIIMHPAITATAILLVPAITAHDAKQDMWISPFWASLVGFLTVYIAVQLHNRYPQKTVIEYSEQIVGKFLGKIVSFIFLFFYLHVTGIIVREYGEFIVGNFFVRTPLIFVMGSMIFVCAFAVRGGVEIIGRLSELIVPIVMTIILFLLFC
;
A
#
# COMPACT_ATOMS: atom_id res chain seq x y z
N MET A 1 -25.99 -1.54 -1.86
CA MET A 1 -24.60 -1.57 -1.39
C MET A 1 -24.39 -0.31 -0.58
N GLU A 2 -24.53 -0.40 0.75
CA GLU A 2 -24.26 0.75 1.62
C GLU A 2 -22.82 1.23 1.39
N LYS A 3 -22.66 2.53 1.20
CA LYS A 3 -21.36 3.18 1.12
C LYS A 3 -20.68 3.00 2.48
N GLY A 4 -19.87 1.96 2.65
CA GLY A 4 -19.09 1.74 3.87
C GLY A 4 -18.32 3.01 4.21
N LYS A 5 -18.77 3.73 5.24
CA LYS A 5 -18.13 4.96 5.70
C LYS A 5 -17.06 4.55 6.70
N ILE A 6 -15.80 4.62 6.29
CA ILE A 6 -14.67 4.53 7.21
C ILE A 6 -14.37 5.91 7.79
N SER A 7 -13.99 5.96 9.07
CA SER A 7 -13.55 7.21 9.69
C SER A 7 -12.21 7.67 9.10
N ALA A 8 -11.85 8.95 9.25
CA ALA A 8 -10.55 9.46 8.83
C ALA A 8 -9.39 8.71 9.53
N VAL A 9 -9.59 8.33 10.79
CA VAL A 9 -8.64 7.54 11.57
C VAL A 9 -8.52 6.12 10.99
N GLN A 10 -9.63 5.45 10.68
CA GLN A 10 -9.62 4.14 10.03
C GLN A 10 -8.91 4.17 8.69
N MET A 11 -9.09 5.22 7.90
CA MET A 11 -8.36 5.40 6.64
C MET A 11 -6.85 5.45 6.88
N GLY A 12 -6.38 6.22 7.86
CA GLY A 12 -4.97 6.26 8.23
C GLY A 12 -4.45 4.90 8.72
N ILE A 13 -5.23 4.19 9.52
CA ILE A 13 -4.87 2.85 10.04
C ILE A 13 -4.79 1.82 8.91
N ILE A 14 -5.66 1.88 7.89
CA ILE A 14 -5.59 1.01 6.71
C ILE A 14 -4.35 1.32 5.85
N MET A 15 -3.97 2.59 5.75
CA MET A 15 -2.78 3.01 4.98
C MET A 15 -1.48 2.55 5.64
N HIS A 16 -1.45 2.47 6.97
CA HIS A 16 -0.26 2.08 7.73
C HIS A 16 0.35 0.74 7.27
N PRO A 17 -0.36 -0.40 7.27
CA PRO A 17 0.22 -1.69 6.86
C PRO A 17 0.62 -1.69 5.38
N ALA A 18 -0.11 -0.99 4.51
CA ALA A 18 0.23 -0.91 3.09
C ALA A 18 1.60 -0.26 2.84
N ILE A 19 1.96 0.74 3.66
CA ILE A 19 3.26 1.43 3.56
C ILE A 19 4.34 0.66 4.31
N THR A 20 4.04 0.19 5.52
CA THR A 20 5.03 -0.42 6.42
C THR A 20 5.56 -1.74 5.90
N ALA A 21 4.69 -2.54 5.28
CA ALA A 21 5.02 -3.81 4.65
C ALA A 21 6.22 -3.72 3.70
N THR A 22 6.17 -2.75 2.78
CA THR A 22 7.23 -2.54 1.78
C THR A 22 8.40 -1.74 2.36
N ALA A 23 8.12 -0.79 3.25
CA ALA A 23 9.13 0.03 3.88
C ALA A 23 10.11 -0.79 4.73
N ILE A 24 9.63 -1.74 5.54
CA ILE A 24 10.51 -2.52 6.42
C ILE A 24 11.38 -3.50 5.63
N LEU A 25 10.85 -4.10 4.56
CA LEU A 25 11.56 -5.13 3.80
C LEU A 25 12.59 -4.55 2.83
N LEU A 26 12.23 -3.50 2.08
CA LEU A 26 13.01 -3.06 0.92
C LEU A 26 13.88 -1.83 1.22
N VAL A 27 13.35 -0.87 1.97
CA VAL A 27 13.98 0.45 2.10
C VAL A 27 15.32 0.39 2.84
N PRO A 28 15.49 -0.35 3.95
CA PRO A 28 16.78 -0.47 4.61
C PRO A 28 17.84 -1.09 3.70
N ALA A 29 17.49 -2.12 2.92
CA ALA A 29 18.44 -2.79 2.04
C ALA A 29 18.98 -1.85 0.96
N ILE A 30 18.11 -1.08 0.31
CA ILE A 30 18.50 -0.12 -0.74
C ILE A 30 19.26 1.07 -0.13
N THR A 31 18.71 1.67 0.92
CA THR A 31 19.29 2.88 1.52
C THR A 31 20.60 2.61 2.25
N ALA A 32 20.79 1.43 2.86
CA ALA A 32 22.06 1.05 3.44
C ALA A 32 23.15 0.82 2.39
N HIS A 33 22.78 0.31 1.20
CA HIS A 33 23.71 0.15 0.09
C HIS A 33 24.21 1.52 -0.43
N ASP A 34 23.28 2.45 -0.66
CA ASP A 34 23.58 3.71 -1.34
C ASP A 34 24.03 4.83 -0.36
N ALA A 35 23.31 5.01 0.74
CA ALA A 35 23.55 6.10 1.70
C ALA A 35 24.36 5.67 2.93
N LYS A 36 24.58 4.36 3.13
CA LYS A 36 25.39 3.79 4.23
C LYS A 36 25.00 4.38 5.59
N GLN A 37 25.87 5.18 6.21
CA GLN A 37 25.65 5.77 7.53
C GLN A 37 24.59 6.88 7.54
N ASP A 38 24.34 7.51 6.39
CA ASP A 38 23.36 8.60 6.25
C ASP A 38 21.97 8.10 5.85
N MET A 39 21.74 6.77 5.86
CA MET A 39 20.46 6.16 5.47
C MET A 39 19.27 6.67 6.29
N TRP A 40 19.49 7.14 7.52
CA TRP A 40 18.46 7.67 8.41
C TRP A 40 17.89 9.02 7.94
N ILE A 41 18.58 9.73 7.03
CA ILE A 41 18.13 11.01 6.46
C ILE A 41 17.12 10.79 5.31
N SER A 42 17.25 9.68 4.57
CA SER A 42 16.41 9.36 3.41
C SER A 42 14.90 9.38 3.70
N PRO A 43 14.40 8.85 4.84
CA PRO A 43 12.99 8.94 5.20
C PRO A 43 12.46 10.37 5.35
N PHE A 44 13.28 11.33 5.76
CA PHE A 44 12.83 12.72 5.92
C PHE A 44 12.50 13.36 4.56
N TRP A 45 13.37 13.18 3.58
CA TRP A 45 13.13 13.65 2.21
C TRP A 45 11.96 12.93 1.55
N ALA A 46 11.87 11.60 1.73
CA ALA A 46 10.73 10.82 1.25
C ALA A 46 9.41 11.29 1.88
N SER A 47 9.42 11.60 3.18
CA SER A 47 8.24 12.11 3.89
C SER A 47 7.78 13.46 3.36
N LEU A 48 8.70 14.37 3.04
CA LEU A 48 8.35 15.68 2.48
C LEU A 48 7.60 15.54 1.15
N VAL A 49 8.10 14.67 0.26
CA VAL A 49 7.43 14.35 -1.01
C VAL A 49 6.09 13.65 -0.77
N GLY A 50 6.03 12.75 0.21
CA GLY A 50 4.80 12.08 0.63
C GLY A 50 3.72 13.05 1.09
N PHE A 51 4.06 14.01 1.97
CA PHE A 51 3.12 15.03 2.42
C PHE A 51 2.61 15.91 1.28
N LEU A 52 3.49 16.32 0.37
CA LEU A 52 3.09 17.07 -0.83
C LEU A 52 2.12 16.26 -1.69
N THR A 53 2.39 14.97 -1.87
CA THR A 53 1.53 14.07 -2.65
C THR A 53 0.15 13.90 -2.01
N VAL A 54 0.09 13.70 -0.70
CA VAL A 54 -1.18 13.62 0.06
C VAL A 54 -1.94 14.94 -0.04
N TYR A 55 -1.26 16.07 0.10
CA TYR A 55 -1.88 17.39 -0.06
C TYR A 55 -2.53 17.56 -1.43
N ILE A 56 -1.81 17.23 -2.51
CA ILE A 56 -2.34 17.29 -3.88
C ILE A 56 -3.56 16.36 -4.03
N ALA A 57 -3.47 15.13 -3.51
CA ALA A 57 -4.56 14.15 -3.58
C ALA A 57 -5.82 14.66 -2.86
N VAL A 58 -5.68 15.25 -1.67
CA VAL A 58 -6.80 15.85 -0.92
C VAL A 58 -7.41 17.03 -1.68
N GLN A 59 -6.59 17.91 -2.25
CA GLN A 59 -7.09 19.05 -3.02
C GLN A 59 -7.83 18.62 -4.29
N LEU A 60 -7.37 17.57 -4.97
CA LEU A 60 -8.07 16.96 -6.10
C LEU A 60 -9.41 16.37 -5.66
N HIS A 61 -9.45 15.65 -4.53
CA HIS A 61 -10.69 15.09 -3.99
C HIS A 61 -11.72 16.18 -3.66
N ASN A 62 -11.29 17.28 -3.04
CA ASN A 62 -12.15 18.41 -2.71
C ASN A 62 -12.70 19.13 -3.96
N ARG A 63 -11.92 19.20 -5.04
CA ARG A 63 -12.33 19.84 -6.31
C ARG A 63 -13.22 18.93 -7.16
N TYR A 64 -13.03 17.61 -7.09
CA TYR A 64 -13.78 16.61 -7.86
C TYR A 64 -14.44 15.59 -6.93
N PRO A 65 -15.42 16.01 -6.10
CA PRO A 65 -16.04 15.13 -5.13
C PRO A 65 -16.79 13.99 -5.82
N GLN A 66 -16.74 12.80 -5.20
CA GLN A 66 -17.37 11.56 -5.69
C GLN A 66 -16.86 11.05 -7.05
N LYS A 67 -15.79 11.64 -7.60
CA LYS A 67 -15.13 11.13 -8.81
C LYS A 67 -13.87 10.34 -8.45
N THR A 68 -13.64 9.28 -9.21
CA THR A 68 -12.40 8.49 -9.15
C THR A 68 -11.27 9.21 -9.88
N VAL A 69 -10.03 8.78 -9.62
CA VAL A 69 -8.82 9.25 -10.33
C VAL A 69 -8.97 9.13 -11.84
N ILE A 70 -9.65 8.08 -12.30
CA ILE A 70 -9.90 7.81 -13.71
C ILE A 70 -10.90 8.79 -14.32
N GLU A 71 -11.92 9.19 -13.56
CA GLU A 71 -12.98 10.08 -14.07
C GLU A 71 -12.54 11.54 -14.08
N TYR A 72 -11.87 12.01 -13.02
CA TYR A 72 -11.41 13.39 -12.99
C TYR A 72 -10.19 13.61 -13.91
N SER A 73 -9.39 12.58 -14.20
CA SER A 73 -8.26 12.73 -15.16
C SER A 73 -8.77 13.09 -16.56
N GLU A 74 -9.83 12.44 -17.04
CA GLU A 74 -10.49 12.80 -18.31
C GLU A 74 -11.04 14.22 -18.31
N GLN A 75 -11.51 14.71 -17.16
CA GLN A 75 -12.01 16.09 -17.03
C GLN A 75 -10.89 17.14 -17.01
N ILE A 76 -9.73 16.83 -16.42
CA ILE A 76 -8.63 17.79 -16.28
C ILE A 76 -7.83 17.93 -17.58
N VAL A 77 -7.42 16.81 -18.20
CA VAL A 77 -6.52 16.81 -19.38
C VAL A 77 -7.23 16.46 -20.68
N GLY A 78 -8.55 16.23 -20.65
CA GLY A 78 -9.36 15.84 -21.80
C GLY A 78 -9.45 14.33 -22.01
N LYS A 79 -10.40 13.90 -22.84
CA LYS A 79 -10.78 12.47 -22.99
C LYS A 79 -9.64 11.57 -23.49
N PHE A 80 -8.81 12.04 -24.41
CA PHE A 80 -7.72 11.23 -24.97
C PHE A 80 -6.55 11.09 -23.99
N LEU A 81 -6.00 12.22 -23.53
CA LEU A 81 -4.89 12.22 -22.57
C LEU A 81 -5.32 11.64 -21.21
N GLY A 82 -6.55 11.89 -20.77
CA GLY A 82 -7.08 11.35 -19.53
C GLY A 82 -7.15 9.84 -19.54
N LYS A 83 -7.53 9.21 -20.66
CA LYS A 83 -7.48 7.76 -20.80
C LYS A 83 -6.06 7.20 -20.72
N ILE A 84 -5.08 7.88 -21.30
CA ILE A 84 -3.66 7.49 -21.21
C ILE A 84 -3.21 7.55 -19.73
N VAL A 85 -3.51 8.66 -19.04
CA VAL A 85 -3.20 8.81 -17.61
C VAL A 85 -3.86 7.71 -16.78
N SER A 86 -5.16 7.46 -17.00
CA SER A 86 -5.90 6.40 -16.31
C SER A 86 -5.32 5.01 -16.56
N PHE A 87 -4.90 4.73 -17.79
CA PHE A 87 -4.24 3.47 -18.12
C PHE A 87 -2.88 3.33 -17.40
N ILE A 88 -2.08 4.40 -17.36
CA ILE A 88 -0.81 4.42 -16.62
C ILE A 88 -1.06 4.15 -15.13
N PHE A 89 -2.08 4.79 -14.53
CA PHE A 89 -2.45 4.54 -13.12
C PHE A 89 -2.85 3.09 -12.88
N LEU A 90 -3.71 2.51 -13.73
CA LEU A 90 -4.12 1.12 -13.60
C LEU A 90 -2.94 0.15 -13.74
N PHE A 91 -2.09 0.37 -14.74
CA PHE A 91 -0.89 -0.44 -14.96
C PHE A 91 0.09 -0.32 -13.80
N PHE A 92 0.29 0.89 -13.27
CA PHE A 92 1.12 1.14 -12.10
C PHE A 92 0.63 0.33 -10.88
N TYR A 93 -0.66 0.41 -10.56
CA TYR A 93 -1.22 -0.37 -9.44
C TYR A 93 -1.11 -1.88 -9.66
N LEU A 94 -1.34 -2.35 -10.88
CA LEU A 94 -1.19 -3.76 -11.22
C LEU A 94 0.26 -4.23 -11.04
N HIS A 95 1.22 -3.45 -11.54
CA HIS A 95 2.64 -3.75 -11.47
C HIS A 95 3.14 -3.76 -10.02
N VAL A 96 2.82 -2.71 -9.25
CA VAL A 96 3.21 -2.62 -7.83
C VAL A 96 2.59 -3.75 -7.01
N THR A 97 1.32 -4.08 -7.25
CA THR A 97 0.67 -5.21 -6.57
C THR A 97 1.36 -6.53 -6.91
N GLY A 98 1.75 -6.74 -8.17
CA GLY A 98 2.51 -7.91 -8.59
C GLY A 98 3.87 -8.04 -7.89
N ILE A 99 4.59 -6.92 -7.75
CA ILE A 99 5.84 -6.87 -6.97
C ILE A 99 5.56 -7.26 -5.52
N ILE A 100 4.59 -6.63 -4.86
CA ILE A 100 4.26 -6.90 -3.45
C ILE A 100 3.94 -8.38 -3.23
N VAL A 101 3.09 -8.97 -4.06
CA VAL A 101 2.71 -10.39 -3.94
C VAL A 101 3.93 -11.30 -4.12
N ARG A 102 4.83 -10.96 -5.05
CA ARG A 102 6.04 -11.73 -5.28
C ARG A 102 7.02 -11.65 -4.11
N GLU A 103 7.33 -10.45 -3.62
CA GLU A 103 8.23 -10.23 -2.49
C GLU A 103 7.75 -10.99 -1.24
N TYR A 104 6.46 -10.90 -0.93
CA TYR A 104 5.87 -11.66 0.17
C TYR A 104 5.89 -13.17 -0.07
N GLY A 105 5.64 -13.62 -1.30
CA GLY A 105 5.72 -15.02 -1.66
C GLY A 105 7.13 -15.58 -1.48
N GLU A 106 8.15 -14.86 -1.93
CA GLU A 106 9.56 -15.23 -1.76
C GLU A 106 9.95 -15.25 -0.28
N PHE A 107 9.48 -14.29 0.52
CA PHE A 107 9.66 -14.30 1.96
C PHE A 107 9.05 -15.55 2.64
N ILE A 108 7.82 -15.93 2.27
CA ILE A 108 7.15 -17.11 2.86
C ILE A 108 7.84 -18.41 2.47
N VAL A 109 8.17 -18.58 1.18
CA VAL A 109 8.87 -19.79 0.70
C VAL A 109 10.26 -19.88 1.32
N GLY A 110 10.98 -18.76 1.42
CA GLY A 110 12.32 -18.73 2.00
C GLY A 110 12.39 -19.10 3.49
N ASN A 111 11.36 -18.73 4.27
CA ASN A 111 11.38 -18.89 5.73
C ASN A 111 10.52 -20.05 6.27
N PHE A 112 9.40 -20.36 5.60
CA PHE A 112 8.39 -21.30 6.14
C PHE A 112 8.12 -22.48 5.21
N PHE A 113 7.88 -22.22 3.92
CA PHE A 113 7.43 -23.23 2.96
C PHE A 113 8.47 -23.53 1.89
N VAL A 114 9.66 -23.94 2.34
CA VAL A 114 10.86 -24.13 1.49
C VAL A 114 10.65 -25.16 0.36
N ARG A 115 9.69 -26.08 0.51
CA ARG A 115 9.37 -27.11 -0.50
C ARG A 115 8.21 -26.75 -1.42
N THR A 116 7.45 -25.70 -1.12
CA THR A 116 6.26 -25.32 -1.89
C THR A 116 6.67 -24.37 -3.02
N PRO A 117 6.26 -24.63 -4.28
CA PRO A 117 6.56 -23.72 -5.37
C PRO A 117 5.90 -22.35 -5.17
N LEU A 118 6.63 -21.29 -5.50
CA LEU A 118 6.24 -19.88 -5.31
C LEU A 118 4.84 -19.56 -5.87
N ILE A 119 4.49 -20.12 -7.04
CA ILE A 119 3.21 -19.87 -7.70
C ILE A 119 2.00 -20.27 -6.84
N PHE A 120 2.10 -21.36 -6.06
CA PHE A 120 1.00 -21.80 -5.20
C PHE A 120 0.80 -20.87 -4.01
N VAL A 121 1.90 -20.40 -3.42
CA VAL A 121 1.85 -19.42 -2.32
C VAL A 121 1.23 -18.12 -2.81
N MET A 122 1.74 -17.54 -3.90
CA MET A 122 1.20 -16.30 -4.49
C MET A 122 -0.27 -16.44 -4.91
N GLY A 123 -0.63 -17.55 -5.55
CA GLY A 123 -2.01 -17.82 -5.97
C GLY A 123 -2.98 -17.90 -4.79
N SER A 124 -2.58 -18.58 -3.70
CA SER A 124 -3.38 -18.65 -2.47
C SER A 124 -3.56 -17.29 -1.80
N MET A 125 -2.50 -16.47 -1.75
CA MET A 125 -2.57 -15.11 -1.21
C MET A 125 -3.53 -14.24 -2.01
N ILE A 126 -3.41 -14.24 -3.35
CA ILE A 126 -4.31 -13.48 -4.23
C ILE A 126 -5.76 -13.92 -4.02
N PHE A 127 -6.01 -15.23 -3.89
CA PHE A 127 -7.35 -15.76 -3.66
C PHE A 127 -7.95 -15.25 -2.34
N VAL A 128 -7.18 -15.28 -1.26
CA VAL A 128 -7.58 -14.75 0.05
C VAL A 128 -7.85 -13.24 -0.02
N CYS A 129 -6.97 -12.47 -0.67
CA CYS A 129 -7.17 -11.03 -0.85
C CYS A 129 -8.42 -10.72 -1.68
N ALA A 130 -8.66 -11.46 -2.77
CA ALA A 130 -9.85 -11.29 -3.60
C ALA A 130 -11.14 -11.59 -2.81
N PHE A 131 -11.11 -12.60 -1.92
CA PHE A 131 -12.21 -12.88 -1.02
C PHE A 131 -12.40 -11.77 0.03
N ALA A 132 -11.32 -11.27 0.63
CA ALA A 132 -11.37 -10.21 1.64
C ALA A 132 -11.96 -8.90 1.09
N VAL A 133 -11.61 -8.50 -0.13
CA VAL A 133 -12.11 -7.28 -0.77
C VAL A 133 -13.63 -7.32 -1.00
N ARG A 134 -14.22 -8.52 -1.18
CA ARG A 134 -15.69 -8.67 -1.27
C ARG A 134 -16.42 -8.26 0.01
N GLY A 135 -15.74 -8.31 1.16
CA GLY A 135 -16.24 -7.81 2.43
C GLY A 135 -16.38 -6.29 2.51
N GLY A 136 -15.81 -5.56 1.54
CA GLY A 136 -15.83 -4.10 1.50
C GLY A 136 -14.79 -3.45 2.43
N VAL A 137 -14.65 -2.13 2.28
CA VAL A 137 -13.60 -1.36 2.96
C VAL A 137 -13.80 -1.29 4.47
N GLU A 138 -15.04 -1.41 4.97
CA GLU A 138 -15.34 -1.37 6.40
C GLU A 138 -14.75 -2.57 7.15
N ILE A 139 -14.86 -3.78 6.57
CA ILE A 139 -14.28 -4.99 7.17
C ILE A 139 -12.76 -4.88 7.20
N ILE A 140 -12.15 -4.38 6.11
CA ILE A 140 -10.70 -4.14 6.05
C ILE A 140 -10.28 -3.12 7.11
N GLY A 141 -11.06 -2.06 7.32
CA GLY A 141 -10.82 -1.05 8.36
C GLY A 141 -10.84 -1.64 9.76
N ARG A 142 -11.90 -2.37 10.11
CA ARG A 142 -12.03 -3.01 11.43
C ARG A 142 -10.92 -4.03 11.70
N LEU A 143 -10.54 -4.81 10.69
CA LEU A 143 -9.41 -5.75 10.81
C LEU A 143 -8.07 -5.01 10.99
N SER A 144 -7.88 -3.90 10.28
CA SER A 144 -6.66 -3.09 10.40
C SER A 144 -6.56 -2.46 11.80
N GLU A 145 -7.67 -1.97 12.36
CA GLU A 145 -7.73 -1.45 13.74
C GLU A 145 -7.33 -2.49 14.80
N LEU A 146 -7.63 -3.77 14.55
CA LEU A 146 -7.23 -4.85 15.45
C LEU A 146 -5.75 -5.25 15.25
N ILE A 147 -5.35 -5.45 14.00
CA ILE A 147 -4.04 -6.04 13.66
C ILE A 147 -2.90 -5.03 13.85
N VAL A 148 -3.08 -3.77 13.44
CA VAL A 148 -2.01 -2.77 13.45
C VAL A 148 -1.44 -2.53 14.86
N PRO A 149 -2.26 -2.30 15.91
CA PRO A 149 -1.73 -2.11 17.26
C PRO A 149 -0.97 -3.33 17.80
N ILE A 150 -1.46 -4.54 17.49
CA ILE A 150 -0.80 -5.79 17.89
C ILE A 150 0.58 -5.89 17.24
N VAL A 151 0.66 -5.70 15.93
CA VAL A 151 1.92 -5.76 15.18
C VAL A 151 2.89 -4.68 15.66
N MET A 152 2.42 -3.45 15.87
CA MET A 152 3.25 -2.36 16.41
C MET A 152 3.80 -2.69 17.80
N THR A 153 2.97 -3.26 18.68
CA THR A 153 3.40 -3.65 20.02
C THR A 153 4.49 -4.72 19.96
N ILE A 154 4.34 -5.72 19.08
CA ILE A 154 5.35 -6.76 18.87
C ILE A 154 6.66 -6.16 18.35
N ILE A 155 6.60 -5.27 17.36
CA ILE A 155 7.79 -4.62 16.80
C ILE A 155 8.51 -3.79 17.88
N LEU A 156 7.78 -2.99 18.66
CA LEU A 156 8.36 -2.20 19.75
C LEU A 156 9.01 -3.11 20.79
N PHE A 157 8.34 -4.19 21.19
CA PHE A 157 8.90 -5.16 22.12
C PHE A 157 10.21 -5.77 21.61
N LEU A 158 10.27 -6.16 20.33
CA LEU A 158 11.48 -6.72 19.71
C LEU A 158 12.62 -5.71 19.58
N LEU A 159 12.35 -4.40 19.50
CA LEU A 159 13.38 -3.36 19.41
C LEU A 159 13.98 -2.99 20.78
N PHE A 160 13.24 -3.18 21.87
CA PHE A 160 13.65 -2.78 23.22
C PHE A 160 14.05 -3.94 24.14
N CYS A 161 13.92 -5.19 23.70
CA CYS A 161 14.43 -6.39 24.36
C CYS A 161 15.70 -6.91 23.68
#